data_AF-A0A1M5G070-F1
#
_entry.id   AF-A0A1M5G070-F1
#
_cell.length_a   1.000
_cell.length_b   1.000
_cell.length_c   1.000
_cell.angle_alpha   90.00
_cell.angle_beta   90.00
_cell.angle_gamma   90.00
#
_symmetry.space_group_name_H-M   'P 1'
#
loop_
_entity.id
_entity.type
_entity.pdbx_description
1 polymer ?
#
loop_
_entity_poly.entity_id
_entity_poly.type
_entity_poly.pdbx_seq_one_letter_code
_entity_poly.pdbx_strand_id
1 'polypeptide(L)'
;MPALAAQLTLDSIRHIVRGGDGSLVVSKGVDSMYELIAKDLGVLPDSRAQVFLCLEGPNDVNFFKGMSSVLIRDGVDVPDLNNDPRIVILPLGGSTLKDWVNSHYLRNLGKPEIHIYDRDTHQPPTYQKAYDKVNSRGDGSIAFLTSKRECENYLHKIAIKSAFNIDDEIEINDQTDIPNYLVNFTPYNESTVKKKLNTRAVSNMTYDYLKEVDLEGEVVKWFNAIKSRIQ
;
A
#
# COMPACT_ATOMS: atom_id res chain seq x y z
N MET A 1 -8.75 16.38 13.11
CA MET A 1 -9.09 16.69 11.71
C MET A 1 -7.82 16.59 10.86
N PRO A 2 -7.42 15.39 10.41
CA PRO A 2 -6.14 15.14 9.72
C PRO A 2 -6.15 15.50 8.22
N ALA A 3 -7.32 15.84 7.66
CA ALA A 3 -7.52 15.95 6.22
C ALA A 3 -6.86 17.19 5.57
N LEU A 4 -6.50 18.22 6.35
CA LEU A 4 -6.02 19.48 5.78
C LEU A 4 -4.54 19.43 5.36
N ALA A 5 -3.71 18.73 6.14
CA ALA A 5 -2.27 18.70 5.90
C ALA A 5 -1.86 17.75 4.76
N ALA A 6 -2.71 16.77 4.43
CA ALA A 6 -2.52 15.89 3.26
C ALA A 6 -2.79 16.59 1.91
N GLN A 7 -3.35 17.81 1.91
CA GLN A 7 -3.71 18.55 0.69
C GLN A 7 -2.75 19.71 0.37
N LEU A 8 -1.74 19.94 1.20
CA LEU A 8 -0.79 21.02 1.01
C LEU A 8 0.41 20.55 0.21
N THR A 9 0.71 21.24 -0.90
CA THR A 9 1.96 21.03 -1.63
C THR A 9 3.13 21.45 -0.74
N LEU A 10 4.26 20.74 -0.81
CA LEU A 10 5.43 20.99 0.05
C LEU A 10 5.90 22.46 0.02
N ASP A 11 5.73 23.13 -1.12
CA ASP A 11 6.07 24.55 -1.30
C ASP A 11 5.14 25.54 -0.58
N SER A 12 3.94 25.09 -0.21
CA SER A 12 2.90 25.90 0.43
C SER A 12 3.01 25.93 1.96
N ILE A 13 3.77 25.01 2.55
CA ILE A 13 3.91 24.93 4.00
C ILE A 13 4.88 26.02 4.47
N ARG A 14 4.48 26.75 5.53
CA ARG A 14 5.29 27.76 6.21
C ARG A 14 5.34 27.40 7.68
N HIS A 15 6.55 27.13 8.18
CA HIS A 15 6.77 26.92 9.60
C HIS A 15 7.14 28.25 10.23
N ILE A 16 6.32 28.70 11.19
CA ILE A 16 6.54 29.96 11.91
C ILE A 16 6.96 29.59 13.33
N VAL A 17 8.24 29.83 13.66
CA VAL A 17 8.79 29.58 14.99
C VAL A 17 9.01 30.91 15.69
N ARG A 18 8.74 30.94 16.99
CA ARG A 18 9.11 32.08 17.83
C ARG A 18 10.52 31.88 18.36
N GLY A 19 11.44 32.74 17.93
CA GLY A 19 12.81 32.78 18.44
C GLY A 19 12.85 33.13 19.93
N GLY A 20 13.97 32.84 20.60
CA GLY A 20 14.16 33.11 22.02
C GLY A 20 14.08 34.61 22.41
N ASP A 21 14.14 35.50 21.42
CA ASP A 21 13.96 36.94 21.53
C ASP A 21 12.51 37.42 21.25
N GLY A 22 11.59 36.49 21.00
CA GLY A 22 10.19 36.80 20.66
C GLY A 22 9.94 37.11 19.19
N SER A 23 10.96 37.10 18.34
CA SER A 23 10.82 37.30 16.89
C SER A 23 10.17 36.08 16.22
N LEU A 24 9.42 36.31 15.13
CA LEU A 24 8.83 35.23 14.34
C LEU A 24 9.76 34.92 13.17
N VAL A 25 10.32 33.70 13.15
CA VAL A 25 11.15 33.19 12.07
C VAL A 25 10.29 32.29 11.19
N VAL A 26 10.17 32.66 9.91
CA VAL A 26 9.49 31.84 8.90
C VAL A 26 10.54 31.02 8.15
N SER A 27 10.60 29.72 8.42
CA SER A 27 11.55 28.81 7.79
C SER A 27 10.88 28.08 6.62
N LYS A 28 11.60 27.96 5.50
CA LYS A 28 11.16 27.24 4.29
C LYS A 28 12.09 26.04 4.06
N GLY A 29 11.52 24.84 3.98
CA GLY A 29 12.22 23.64 3.48
C GLY A 29 13.36 23.09 4.34
N VAL A 30 13.23 23.08 5.67
CA VAL A 30 14.25 22.50 6.56
C VAL A 30 13.81 21.12 7.03
N ASP A 31 14.73 20.15 7.09
CA ASP A 31 14.48 18.77 7.59
C ASP A 31 13.76 18.74 8.96
N SER A 32 13.98 19.75 9.81
CA SER A 32 13.30 19.93 11.11
C SER A 32 11.81 20.29 11.04
N MET A 33 11.32 20.78 9.89
CA MET A 33 9.89 21.03 9.65
C MET A 33 9.13 19.71 9.50
N TYR A 34 9.78 18.67 8.99
CA TYR A 34 9.16 17.37 8.71
C TYR A 34 8.96 16.53 9.98
N GLU A 35 9.85 16.67 10.98
CA GLU A 35 9.64 16.08 12.32
C GLU A 35 8.41 16.70 12.99
N LEU A 36 8.20 18.01 12.81
CA LEU A 36 7.03 18.71 13.30
C LEU A 36 5.76 18.31 12.54
N ILE A 37 5.84 18.13 11.21
CA ILE A 37 4.72 17.65 10.41
C ILE A 37 4.36 16.20 10.78
N ALA A 38 5.33 15.30 11.02
CA ALA A 38 5.06 13.95 11.48
C ALA A 38 4.38 13.93 12.87
N LYS A 39 4.79 14.87 13.74
CA LYS A 39 4.20 15.10 15.06
C LYS A 39 2.79 15.72 14.98
N ASP A 40 2.57 16.68 14.09
CA ASP A 40 1.31 17.44 13.95
C ASP A 40 0.26 16.72 13.07
N LEU A 41 0.68 15.90 12.11
CA LEU A 41 -0.18 14.99 11.35
C LEU A 41 -0.67 13.81 12.21
N GLY A 42 -0.13 13.63 13.42
CA GLY A 42 -0.44 12.48 14.27
C GLY A 42 -0.01 11.14 13.66
N VAL A 43 0.96 11.14 12.74
CA VAL A 43 1.52 9.92 12.11
C VAL A 43 2.61 9.30 12.98
N LEU A 44 2.87 9.83 14.17
CA LEU A 44 3.62 9.08 15.16
C LEU A 44 2.83 7.80 15.41
N PRO A 45 3.34 6.65 14.96
CA PRO A 45 2.59 5.45 15.17
C PRO A 45 2.56 5.21 16.67
N ASP A 46 1.53 4.48 17.10
CA ASP A 46 1.54 3.86 18.41
C ASP A 46 2.95 3.38 18.76
N SER A 47 3.43 3.61 19.99
CA SER A 47 4.75 3.13 20.44
C SER A 47 5.01 1.64 20.14
N ARG A 48 3.93 0.87 19.91
CA ARG A 48 3.92 -0.54 19.49
C ARG A 48 4.32 -0.76 18.03
N ALA A 49 4.35 0.25 17.17
CA ALA A 49 4.68 0.05 15.76
C ALA A 49 6.11 -0.42 15.56
N GLN A 50 6.25 -1.40 14.68
CA GLN A 50 7.49 -2.11 14.39
C GLN A 50 7.80 -2.10 12.90
N VAL A 51 6.79 -2.00 12.02
CA VAL A 51 6.99 -1.99 10.56
C VAL A 51 6.01 -1.07 9.85
N PHE A 52 6.47 -0.41 8.78
CA PHE A 52 5.62 0.34 7.85
C PHE A 52 5.34 -0.50 6.60
N LEU A 53 4.08 -0.66 6.23
CA LEU A 53 3.65 -1.27 4.97
C LEU A 53 3.22 -0.17 4.00
N CYS A 54 4.06 0.14 3.03
CA CYS A 54 3.88 1.15 2.00
C CYS A 54 3.24 0.53 0.75
N LEU A 55 2.02 0.97 0.40
CA LEU A 55 1.22 0.48 -0.72
C LEU A 55 0.85 1.64 -1.64
N GLU A 56 0.62 1.44 -2.94
CA GLU A 56 0.44 2.57 -3.86
C GLU A 56 -0.81 3.42 -3.58
N GLY A 57 -1.93 2.76 -3.26
CA GLY A 57 -3.20 3.46 -3.10
C GLY A 57 -4.21 2.79 -2.18
N PRO A 58 -5.39 3.42 -2.02
CA PRO A 58 -6.44 2.92 -1.13
C PRO A 58 -6.99 1.54 -1.55
N ASN A 59 -6.92 1.21 -2.84
CA ASN A 59 -7.37 -0.08 -3.35
C ASN A 59 -6.48 -1.20 -2.85
N ASP A 60 -5.16 -1.05 -2.96
CA ASP A 60 -4.19 -2.02 -2.45
C ASP A 60 -4.34 -2.19 -0.94
N VAL A 61 -4.55 -1.09 -0.19
CA VAL A 61 -4.83 -1.19 1.25
C VAL A 61 -6.04 -2.10 1.52
N ASN A 62 -7.10 -1.99 0.74
CA ASN A 62 -8.28 -2.86 0.88
C ASN A 62 -7.95 -4.31 0.49
N PHE A 63 -7.17 -4.51 -0.59
CA PHE A 63 -6.70 -5.83 -1.00
C PHE A 63 -5.93 -6.53 0.11
N PHE A 64 -4.89 -5.88 0.65
CA PHE A 64 -4.05 -6.47 1.69
C PHE A 64 -4.83 -6.75 2.97
N LYS A 65 -5.70 -5.83 3.41
CA LYS A 65 -6.56 -6.05 4.58
C LYS A 65 -7.55 -7.19 4.39
N GLY A 66 -8.18 -7.28 3.22
CA GLY A 66 -9.12 -8.36 2.92
C GLY A 66 -8.42 -9.71 2.77
N MET A 67 -7.25 -9.73 2.11
CA MET A 67 -6.46 -10.94 1.92
C MET A 67 -5.87 -11.46 3.24
N SER A 68 -5.44 -10.57 4.13
CA SER A 68 -5.06 -10.90 5.52
C SER A 68 -6.19 -11.67 6.22
N SER A 69 -7.41 -11.15 6.17
CA SER A 69 -8.58 -11.82 6.75
C SER A 69 -8.89 -13.18 6.11
N VAL A 70 -8.77 -13.29 4.78
CA VAL A 70 -8.98 -14.55 4.04
C VAL A 70 -7.95 -15.61 4.45
N LEU A 71 -6.68 -15.23 4.49
CA LEU A 71 -5.58 -16.12 4.86
C LEU A 71 -5.73 -16.61 6.31
N ILE A 72 -6.05 -15.71 7.24
CA ILE A 72 -6.29 -16.07 8.65
C ILE A 72 -7.49 -17.00 8.78
N ARG A 73 -8.62 -16.67 8.11
CA ARG A 73 -9.83 -17.50 8.11
C ARG A 73 -9.54 -18.93 7.64
N ASP A 74 -8.65 -19.07 6.67
CA ASP A 74 -8.29 -20.35 6.06
C ASP A 74 -7.08 -21.02 6.75
N GLY A 75 -6.69 -20.53 7.94
CA GLY A 75 -5.70 -21.17 8.81
C GLY A 75 -4.24 -20.87 8.48
N VAL A 76 -3.97 -19.88 7.63
CA VAL A 76 -2.61 -19.46 7.29
C VAL A 76 -2.11 -18.47 8.35
N ASP A 77 -0.93 -18.76 8.90
CA ASP A 77 -0.32 -17.98 9.97
C ASP A 77 0.35 -16.69 9.42
N VAL A 78 -0.48 -15.68 9.16
CA VAL A 78 -0.09 -14.34 8.72
C VAL A 78 -0.54 -13.26 9.70
N PRO A 79 0.07 -12.06 9.68
CA PRO A 79 -0.35 -10.96 10.54
C PRO A 79 -1.76 -10.45 10.19
N ASP A 80 -2.54 -10.07 11.21
CA ASP A 80 -3.83 -9.42 11.05
C ASP A 80 -3.65 -7.93 10.74
N LEU A 81 -3.71 -7.57 9.46
CA LEU A 81 -3.53 -6.19 9.01
C LEU A 81 -4.67 -5.24 9.41
N ASN A 82 -5.75 -5.76 9.98
CA ASN A 82 -6.86 -4.93 10.47
C ASN A 82 -6.68 -4.55 11.94
N ASN A 83 -5.99 -5.39 12.73
CA ASN A 83 -5.98 -5.26 14.19
C ASN A 83 -4.57 -5.24 14.81
N ASP A 84 -3.51 -5.56 14.07
CA ASP A 84 -2.15 -5.59 14.62
C ASP A 84 -1.55 -4.17 14.73
N PRO A 85 -1.42 -3.62 15.96
CA PRO A 85 -0.92 -2.26 16.17
C PRO A 85 0.58 -2.12 15.86
N ARG A 86 1.28 -3.23 15.60
CA ARG A 86 2.70 -3.24 15.23
C ARG A 86 2.91 -2.87 13.77
N ILE A 87 1.85 -2.88 12.96
CA ILE A 87 1.88 -2.65 11.52
C ILE A 87 1.20 -1.33 11.20
N VAL A 88 1.92 -0.44 10.53
CA VAL A 88 1.38 0.84 10.07
C VAL A 88 1.27 0.80 8.56
N ILE A 89 0.04 0.88 8.03
CA ILE A 89 -0.20 0.86 6.58
C ILE A 89 -0.23 2.28 6.04
N LEU A 90 0.62 2.56 5.07
CA LEU A 90 0.78 3.87 4.43
C LEU A 90 0.41 3.78 2.95
N PRO A 91 -0.79 4.24 2.52
CA PRO A 91 -1.07 4.42 1.10
C PRO A 91 -0.25 5.59 0.56
N LEU A 92 0.59 5.36 -0.43
CA LEU A 92 1.47 6.33 -1.07
C LEU A 92 0.74 7.24 -2.08
N GLY A 93 -0.59 7.23 -2.09
CA GLY A 93 -1.40 8.08 -2.96
C GLY A 93 -1.16 9.57 -2.71
N GLY A 94 -1.03 10.35 -3.79
CA GLY A 94 -0.69 11.77 -3.74
C GLY A 94 0.82 12.03 -3.79
N SER A 95 1.25 13.09 -4.49
CA SER A 95 2.68 13.37 -4.72
C SER A 95 3.47 13.54 -3.43
N THR A 96 2.91 14.20 -2.43
CA THR A 96 3.62 14.56 -1.20
C THR A 96 4.03 13.37 -0.32
N LEU A 97 3.12 12.41 -0.09
CA LEU A 97 3.45 11.25 0.75
C LEU A 97 4.38 10.27 0.01
N LYS A 98 4.16 10.11 -1.30
CA LYS A 98 5.08 9.37 -2.18
C LYS A 98 6.49 9.96 -2.13
N ASP A 99 6.63 11.28 -2.27
CA ASP A 99 7.93 11.95 -2.19
C ASP A 99 8.58 11.79 -0.82
N TRP A 100 7.78 11.79 0.26
CA TRP A 100 8.27 11.65 1.62
C TRP A 100 8.87 10.26 1.88
N VAL A 101 8.14 9.20 1.49
CA VAL A 101 8.64 7.83 1.64
C VAL A 101 9.79 7.56 0.68
N ASN A 102 9.73 8.09 -0.56
CA ASN A 102 10.83 7.98 -1.52
C ASN A 102 12.12 8.69 -1.05
N SER A 103 11.98 9.76 -0.28
CA SER A 103 13.10 10.50 0.31
C SER A 103 13.64 9.86 1.59
N HIS A 104 13.09 8.71 2.01
CA HIS A 104 13.53 7.93 3.15
C HIS A 104 13.46 8.71 4.48
N TYR A 105 12.42 9.54 4.64
CA TYR A 105 12.25 10.33 5.87
C TYR A 105 11.81 9.49 7.08
N LEU A 106 11.17 8.33 6.85
CA LEU A 106 10.82 7.38 7.90
C LEU A 106 12.03 6.77 8.61
N ARG A 107 13.25 6.91 8.05
CA ARG A 107 14.49 6.43 8.66
C ARG A 107 14.70 6.93 10.09
N ASN A 108 14.25 8.15 10.39
CA ASN A 108 14.40 8.76 11.72
C ASN A 108 13.55 8.02 12.78
N LEU A 109 12.54 7.25 12.37
CA LEU A 109 11.75 6.41 13.27
C LEU A 109 12.44 5.06 13.55
N GLY A 110 13.49 4.71 12.80
CA GLY A 110 14.29 3.50 13.02
C GLY A 110 13.52 2.19 12.85
N LYS A 111 12.44 2.19 12.06
CA LYS A 111 11.63 1.00 11.76
C LYS A 111 11.74 0.63 10.28
N PRO A 112 11.80 -0.68 9.94
CA PRO A 112 11.85 -1.12 8.56
C PRO A 112 10.58 -0.75 7.78
N GLU A 113 10.76 -0.50 6.48
CA GLU A 113 9.69 -0.26 5.52
C GLU A 113 9.53 -1.48 4.60
N ILE A 114 8.30 -1.89 4.33
CA ILE A 114 7.96 -2.87 3.30
C ILE A 114 7.20 -2.14 2.22
N HIS A 115 7.69 -2.17 1.00
CA HIS A 115 7.06 -1.54 -0.15
C HIS A 115 6.57 -2.59 -1.10
N ILE A 116 5.35 -2.45 -1.60
CA ILE A 116 4.80 -3.33 -2.62
C ILE A 116 4.24 -2.44 -3.72
N TYR A 117 4.79 -2.61 -4.92
CA TYR A 117 4.46 -1.85 -6.10
C TYR A 117 3.92 -2.77 -7.18
N ASP A 118 2.92 -2.30 -7.91
CA ASP A 118 2.41 -2.97 -9.09
C ASP A 118 3.47 -2.95 -10.19
N ARG A 119 3.56 -4.05 -10.93
CA ARG A 119 4.50 -4.20 -12.05
C ARG A 119 4.18 -3.27 -13.19
N ASP A 120 2.90 -2.93 -13.35
CA ASP A 120 2.32 -2.24 -14.50
C ASP A 120 2.73 -2.86 -15.86
N THR A 121 2.58 -2.11 -16.95
CA THR A 121 2.94 -2.53 -18.32
C THR A 121 4.22 -1.89 -18.86
N HIS A 122 4.85 -0.97 -18.11
CA HIS A 122 6.05 -0.25 -18.54
C HIS A 122 7.29 -1.15 -18.49
N GLN A 123 8.25 -0.85 -19.37
CA GLN A 123 9.58 -1.46 -19.35
C GLN A 123 10.65 -0.37 -19.40
N PRO A 124 11.42 -0.15 -18.30
CA PRO A 124 11.29 -0.79 -16.98
C PRO A 124 9.98 -0.40 -16.25
N PRO A 125 9.57 -1.14 -15.19
CA PRO A 125 8.40 -0.77 -14.38
C PRO A 125 8.49 0.66 -13.85
N THR A 126 7.36 1.34 -13.67
CA THR A 126 7.34 2.73 -13.14
C THR A 126 8.12 2.86 -11.84
N TYR A 127 8.03 1.86 -10.95
CA TYR A 127 8.66 1.87 -9.64
C TYR A 127 10.03 1.19 -9.58
N GLN A 128 10.65 0.83 -10.70
CA GLN A 128 11.95 0.14 -10.70
C GLN A 128 13.01 0.89 -9.88
N LYS A 129 13.12 2.21 -10.06
CA LYS A 129 14.07 3.04 -9.31
C LYS A 129 13.78 3.06 -7.81
N ALA A 130 12.51 3.09 -7.41
CA ALA A 130 12.11 3.07 -6.01
C ALA A 130 12.41 1.71 -5.38
N TYR A 131 12.07 0.63 -6.08
CA TYR A 131 12.40 -0.75 -5.73
C TYR A 131 13.92 -0.94 -5.49
N ASP A 132 14.76 -0.53 -6.44
CA ASP A 132 16.22 -0.66 -6.32
C ASP A 132 16.76 0.19 -5.15
N LYS A 133 16.23 1.41 -4.98
CA LYS A 133 16.61 2.31 -3.90
C LYS A 133 16.27 1.76 -2.53
N VAL A 134 15.09 1.15 -2.34
CA VAL A 134 14.70 0.54 -1.05
C VAL A 134 15.56 -0.68 -0.75
N ASN A 135 15.74 -1.57 -1.74
CA ASN A 135 16.49 -2.82 -1.55
C ASN A 135 18.00 -2.63 -1.37
N SER A 136 18.53 -1.44 -1.67
CA SER A 136 19.93 -1.07 -1.42
C SER A 136 20.20 -0.44 -0.05
N ARG A 137 19.16 -0.18 0.77
CA ARG A 137 19.32 0.55 2.05
C ARG A 137 20.05 -0.25 3.13
N GLY A 138 19.88 -1.57 3.17
CA GLY A 138 20.49 -2.43 4.20
C GLY A 138 19.99 -2.19 5.62
N ASP A 139 18.88 -1.46 5.80
CA ASP A 139 18.29 -1.07 7.09
C ASP A 139 17.15 -2.01 7.53
N GLY A 140 17.03 -3.17 6.87
CA GLY A 140 15.93 -4.12 7.05
C GLY A 140 14.68 -3.79 6.22
N SER A 141 14.62 -2.66 5.53
CA SER A 141 13.56 -2.37 4.56
C SER A 141 13.65 -3.28 3.34
N ILE A 142 12.52 -3.52 2.68
CA ILE A 142 12.43 -4.34 1.48
C ILE A 142 11.35 -3.81 0.55
N ALA A 143 11.59 -3.88 -0.76
CA ALA A 143 10.59 -3.59 -1.78
C ALA A 143 10.32 -4.81 -2.64
N PHE A 144 9.07 -4.95 -3.05
CA PHE A 144 8.56 -5.93 -4.00
C PHE A 144 7.97 -5.21 -5.21
N LEU A 145 8.19 -5.79 -6.39
CA LEU A 145 7.41 -5.53 -7.58
C LEU A 145 6.59 -6.78 -7.83
N THR A 146 5.28 -6.64 -8.05
CA THR A 146 4.43 -7.79 -8.35
C THR A 146 4.96 -8.55 -9.58
N SER A 147 4.80 -9.86 -9.64
CA SER A 147 5.08 -10.60 -10.89
C SER A 147 3.98 -10.41 -11.94
N LYS A 148 2.73 -10.28 -11.47
CA LYS A 148 1.55 -9.94 -12.27
C LYS A 148 1.40 -8.43 -12.44
N ARG A 149 0.53 -7.98 -13.35
CA ARG A 149 0.34 -6.55 -13.66
C ARG A 149 0.03 -5.69 -12.43
N GLU A 150 -0.97 -6.07 -11.64
CA GLU A 150 -1.42 -5.36 -10.44
C GLU A 150 -2.05 -6.33 -9.41
N CYS A 151 -2.39 -5.82 -8.22
CA CYS A 151 -2.99 -6.62 -7.14
C CYS A 151 -4.26 -7.39 -7.56
N GLU A 152 -5.08 -6.82 -8.44
CA GLU A 152 -6.30 -7.46 -8.93
C GLU A 152 -6.03 -8.77 -9.67
N ASN A 153 -4.85 -8.94 -10.28
CA ASN A 153 -4.48 -10.16 -11.00
C ASN A 153 -4.19 -11.37 -10.08
N TYR A 154 -4.22 -11.17 -8.76
CA TYR A 154 -4.18 -12.25 -7.75
C TYR A 154 -5.58 -12.67 -7.29
N LEU A 155 -6.65 -12.15 -7.90
CA LEU A 155 -8.01 -12.56 -7.61
C LEU A 155 -8.44 -13.69 -8.54
N HIS A 156 -8.98 -14.75 -7.96
CA HIS A 156 -9.50 -15.88 -8.72
C HIS A 156 -10.80 -15.50 -9.44
N LYS A 157 -10.96 -15.98 -10.68
CA LYS A 157 -12.10 -15.66 -11.54
C LYS A 157 -13.45 -15.96 -10.89
N ILE A 158 -13.56 -17.00 -10.07
CA ILE A 158 -14.81 -17.34 -9.37
C ILE A 158 -15.16 -16.27 -8.34
N ALA A 159 -14.18 -15.77 -7.59
CA ALA A 159 -14.38 -14.71 -6.61
C ALA A 159 -14.81 -13.40 -7.28
N ILE A 160 -14.21 -13.09 -8.44
CA ILE A 160 -14.60 -11.96 -9.30
C ILE A 160 -16.04 -12.13 -9.78
N LYS A 161 -16.38 -13.24 -10.45
CA LYS A 161 -17.74 -13.51 -10.96
C LYS A 161 -18.79 -13.39 -9.84
N SER A 162 -18.52 -13.97 -8.67
CA SER A 162 -19.38 -13.87 -7.49
C SER A 162 -19.54 -12.43 -6.96
N ALA A 163 -18.49 -11.61 -7.02
CA ALA A 163 -18.54 -10.23 -6.54
C ALA A 163 -19.31 -9.29 -7.47
N PHE A 164 -19.39 -9.60 -8.76
CA PHE A 164 -20.07 -8.78 -9.75
C PHE A 164 -21.39 -9.39 -10.26
N ASN A 165 -21.73 -10.60 -9.82
CA ASN A 165 -22.86 -11.39 -10.33
C ASN A 165 -22.77 -11.55 -11.86
N ILE A 166 -21.57 -11.93 -12.35
CA ILE A 166 -21.32 -12.18 -13.77
C ILE A 166 -21.54 -13.65 -14.04
N ASP A 167 -22.47 -13.97 -14.94
CA ASP A 167 -22.71 -15.34 -15.39
C ASP A 167 -21.83 -15.70 -16.59
N ASP A 168 -21.50 -14.72 -17.44
CA ASP A 168 -20.65 -14.88 -18.63
C ASP A 168 -19.26 -15.44 -18.30
N GLU A 169 -18.67 -16.16 -19.26
CA GLU A 169 -17.27 -16.54 -19.17
C GLU A 169 -16.38 -15.30 -19.31
N ILE A 170 -15.34 -15.24 -18.47
CA ILE A 170 -14.36 -14.16 -18.46
C ILE A 170 -12.97 -14.75 -18.69
N GLU A 171 -12.20 -14.11 -19.57
CA GLU A 171 -10.85 -14.52 -19.91
C GLU A 171 -9.85 -13.52 -19.29
N ILE A 172 -9.22 -13.94 -18.20
CA ILE A 172 -8.27 -13.13 -17.45
C ILE A 172 -6.94 -13.88 -17.38
N ASN A 173 -5.85 -13.17 -17.62
CA ASN A 173 -4.49 -13.63 -17.39
C ASN A 173 -3.71 -12.64 -16.51
N ASP A 174 -2.44 -12.94 -16.25
CA ASP A 174 -1.57 -12.18 -15.34
C ASP A 174 -1.30 -10.73 -15.78
N GLN A 175 -1.62 -10.38 -17.03
CA GLN A 175 -1.36 -9.07 -17.64
C GLN A 175 -2.65 -8.35 -18.09
N THR A 176 -3.82 -8.96 -17.90
CA THR A 176 -5.12 -8.32 -18.18
C THR A 176 -5.30 -7.11 -17.26
N ASP A 177 -5.73 -5.98 -17.82
CA ASP A 177 -6.29 -4.86 -17.05
C ASP A 177 -7.68 -5.26 -16.55
N ILE A 178 -7.75 -5.95 -15.41
CA ILE A 178 -9.01 -6.52 -14.91
C ILE A 178 -10.05 -5.43 -14.66
N PRO A 179 -9.72 -4.29 -14.01
CA PRO A 179 -10.65 -3.20 -13.82
C PRO A 179 -11.25 -2.70 -15.14
N ASN A 180 -10.43 -2.43 -16.15
CA ASN A 180 -10.90 -1.92 -17.43
C ASN A 180 -11.70 -2.98 -18.22
N TYR A 181 -11.21 -4.23 -18.22
CA TYR A 181 -11.86 -5.35 -18.90
C TYR A 181 -13.29 -5.60 -18.37
N LEU A 182 -13.46 -5.58 -17.05
CA LEU A 182 -14.75 -5.86 -16.40
C LEU A 182 -15.78 -4.73 -16.55
N VAL A 183 -15.40 -3.54 -17.03
CA VAL A 183 -16.38 -2.50 -17.39
C VAL A 183 -17.37 -3.03 -18.45
N ASN A 184 -16.93 -3.91 -19.36
CA ASN A 184 -17.80 -4.47 -20.39
C ASN A 184 -18.82 -5.49 -19.86
N PHE A 185 -18.62 -5.99 -18.64
CA PHE A 185 -19.44 -7.03 -18.00
C PHE A 185 -20.28 -6.49 -16.85
N THR A 186 -20.17 -5.19 -16.55
CA THR A 186 -20.79 -4.59 -15.37
C THR A 186 -21.36 -3.20 -15.69
N PRO A 187 -22.37 -2.73 -14.95
CA PRO A 187 -22.88 -1.36 -15.11
C PRO A 187 -21.98 -0.29 -14.48
N TYR A 188 -20.75 -0.64 -14.06
CA TYR A 188 -19.89 0.19 -13.25
C TYR A 188 -18.76 0.81 -14.07
N ASN A 189 -18.35 2.02 -13.71
CA ASN A 189 -17.12 2.60 -14.22
C ASN A 189 -15.88 1.91 -13.63
N GLU A 190 -14.73 2.08 -14.28
CA GLU A 190 -13.46 1.43 -13.91
C GLU A 190 -13.08 1.68 -12.44
N SER A 191 -13.22 2.90 -11.94
CA SER A 191 -12.92 3.23 -10.53
C SER A 191 -13.79 2.44 -9.55
N THR A 192 -15.08 2.27 -9.87
CA THR A 192 -16.02 1.50 -9.05
C THR A 192 -15.74 0.00 -9.15
N VAL A 193 -15.38 -0.50 -10.33
CA VAL A 193 -14.93 -1.89 -10.54
C VAL A 193 -13.68 -2.15 -9.70
N LYS A 194 -12.64 -1.31 -9.82
CA LYS A 194 -11.39 -1.44 -9.06
C LYS A 194 -11.68 -1.47 -7.56
N LYS A 195 -12.52 -0.57 -7.04
CA LYS A 195 -12.91 -0.59 -5.63
C LYS A 195 -13.61 -1.89 -5.21
N LYS A 196 -14.52 -2.42 -6.04
CA LYS A 196 -15.26 -3.67 -5.75
C LYS A 196 -14.37 -4.91 -5.84
N LEU A 197 -13.39 -4.93 -6.73
CA LEU A 197 -12.38 -6.00 -6.80
C LEU A 197 -11.63 -6.09 -5.46
N ASN A 198 -11.06 -4.97 -5.01
CA ASN A 198 -10.26 -4.92 -3.78
C ASN A 198 -11.05 -5.00 -2.47
N THR A 199 -12.37 -5.11 -2.53
CA THR A 199 -13.22 -5.25 -1.34
C THR A 199 -14.06 -6.52 -1.41
N ARG A 200 -15.06 -6.54 -2.30
CA ARG A 200 -16.02 -7.64 -2.43
C ARG A 200 -15.42 -8.89 -3.08
N ALA A 201 -14.62 -8.74 -4.15
CA ALA A 201 -14.00 -9.90 -4.77
C ALA A 201 -12.94 -10.52 -3.87
N VAL A 202 -12.12 -9.69 -3.20
CA VAL A 202 -11.20 -10.17 -2.15
C VAL A 202 -11.95 -10.94 -1.06
N SER A 203 -13.09 -10.46 -0.54
CA SER A 203 -13.83 -11.18 0.50
C SER A 203 -14.38 -12.55 0.06
N ASN A 204 -14.55 -12.74 -1.26
CA ASN A 204 -14.99 -14.00 -1.85
C ASN A 204 -13.82 -14.96 -2.17
N MET A 205 -12.58 -14.55 -1.90
CA MET A 205 -11.41 -15.41 -2.07
C MET A 205 -11.35 -16.50 -1.00
N THR A 206 -10.61 -17.56 -1.32
CA THR A 206 -10.13 -18.58 -0.39
C THR A 206 -8.64 -18.79 -0.63
N TYR A 207 -7.94 -19.44 0.32
CA TYR A 207 -6.54 -19.79 0.13
C TYR A 207 -6.35 -20.82 -1.00
N ASP A 208 -7.32 -21.71 -1.22
CA ASP A 208 -7.30 -22.61 -2.39
C ASP A 208 -7.37 -21.83 -3.70
N TYR A 209 -8.28 -20.86 -3.81
CA TYR A 209 -8.34 -19.95 -4.95
C TYR A 209 -7.06 -19.16 -5.16
N LEU A 210 -6.43 -18.71 -4.06
CA LEU A 210 -5.15 -18.01 -4.16
C LEU A 210 -4.06 -18.95 -4.70
N LYS A 211 -3.95 -20.19 -4.23
CA LYS A 211 -2.96 -21.17 -4.73
C LYS A 211 -3.15 -21.50 -6.22
N GLU A 212 -4.37 -21.42 -6.73
CA GLU A 212 -4.64 -21.63 -8.17
C GLU A 212 -4.14 -20.48 -9.04
N VAL A 213 -4.20 -19.23 -8.55
CA VAL A 213 -3.77 -18.06 -9.32
C VAL A 213 -2.34 -17.61 -9.01
N ASP A 214 -1.82 -17.89 -7.82
CA ASP A 214 -0.51 -17.49 -7.32
C ASP A 214 0.37 -18.73 -7.07
N LEU A 215 0.77 -19.38 -8.16
CA LEU A 215 1.52 -20.64 -8.13
C LEU A 215 2.86 -20.51 -7.38
N GLU A 216 3.47 -19.32 -7.44
CA GLU A 216 4.74 -19.02 -6.78
C GLU A 216 4.58 -18.56 -5.33
N GLY A 217 3.34 -18.44 -4.84
CA GLY A 217 3.02 -18.00 -3.48
C GLY A 217 3.54 -16.60 -3.15
N GLU A 218 3.54 -15.69 -4.12
CA GLU A 218 4.04 -14.32 -3.98
C GLU A 218 3.30 -13.53 -2.90
N VAL A 219 1.96 -13.65 -2.85
CA VAL A 219 1.15 -12.98 -1.83
C VAL A 219 1.56 -13.43 -0.44
N VAL A 220 1.75 -14.73 -0.23
CA VAL A 220 2.19 -15.28 1.07
C VAL A 220 3.61 -14.82 1.39
N LYS A 221 4.50 -14.68 0.40
CA LYS A 221 5.85 -14.11 0.60
C LYS A 221 5.78 -12.67 1.14
N TRP A 222 4.87 -11.83 0.66
CA TRP A 222 4.69 -10.48 1.19
C TRP A 222 4.25 -10.49 2.66
N PHE A 223 3.27 -11.32 3.02
CA PHE A 223 2.81 -11.45 4.41
C PHE A 223 3.91 -12.00 5.33
N ASN A 224 4.72 -12.94 4.86
CA ASN A 224 5.87 -13.44 5.61
C ASN A 224 6.94 -12.36 5.83
N ALA A 225 7.17 -11.49 4.84
CA ALA A 225 8.07 -10.36 4.99
C ALA A 225 7.59 -9.39 6.08
N ILE A 226 6.28 -9.13 6.15
CA ILE A 226 5.64 -8.34 7.22
C ILE A 226 5.84 -9.02 8.57
N LYS A 227 5.47 -10.29 8.66
CA LYS A 227 5.56 -11.09 9.89
C LYS A 227 6.97 -11.12 10.49
N SER A 228 8.00 -11.28 9.64
CA SER A 228 9.39 -11.35 10.10
C SER A 228 9.89 -10.05 10.77
N ARG A 229 9.20 -8.92 10.54
CA ARG A 229 9.55 -7.58 11.02
C ARG A 229 8.71 -7.09 12.21
N ILE A 230 7.80 -7.93 12.71
CA ILE A 230 6.99 -7.63 13.90
C ILE A 230 7.36 -8.56 15.07
N GLN A 231 8.46 -8.23 15.76
CA GLN A 231 8.96 -8.97 16.94
C GLN A 231 8.63 -8.23 18.23
#